data_AF-A0A842QBS3-F1
#
_entry.id   AF-A0A842QBS3-F1
#
_cell.length_a   1.000
_cell.length_b   1.000
_cell.length_c   1.000
_cell.angle_alpha   90.00
_cell.angle_beta   90.00
_cell.angle_gamma   90.00
#
_symmetry.space_group_name_H-M   'P 1'
#
loop_
_entity.id
_entity.type
_entity.pdbx_description
1 polymer ?
#
loop_
_entity_poly.entity_id
_entity_poly.type
_entity_poly.pdbx_seq_one_letter_code
_entity_poly.pdbx_strand_id
1 'polypeptide(L)'
;MKILRSLIGILLITFAWVDPFELGLEFQILLFILGFDLMELLVKIGVFVADLYFDISGLGIYLVALIGIEALVYALKLKKLVGYIVKPLAVFGIVYLNGLGWQLGLIVGGIDLLLNFSKKYI
;
A
#
# COMPACT_ATOMS: atom_id res chain seq x y z
N MET A 1 -15.19 -0.26 -15.27
CA MET A 1 -14.83 -0.83 -13.94
C MET A 1 -13.46 -0.37 -13.43
N LYS A 2 -12.42 -0.27 -14.27
CA LYS A 2 -11.07 0.18 -13.84
C LYS A 2 -11.02 1.58 -13.21
N ILE A 3 -11.70 2.55 -13.83
CA ILE A 3 -11.76 3.95 -13.33
C ILE A 3 -12.41 4.03 -11.94
N LEU A 4 -13.54 3.37 -11.75
CA LEU A 4 -14.24 3.34 -10.46
C LEU A 4 -13.34 2.75 -9.35
N ARG A 5 -12.60 1.68 -9.66
CA ARG A 5 -11.66 1.06 -8.73
C ARG A 5 -10.53 2.02 -8.34
N SER A 6 -9.94 2.72 -9.30
CA SER A 6 -8.91 3.73 -9.03
C SER A 6 -9.46 4.91 -8.22
N LEU A 7 -10.70 5.34 -8.48
CA LEU A 7 -11.35 6.41 -7.71
C LEU A 7 -11.57 6.00 -6.25
N ILE A 8 -12.04 4.76 -6.00
CA ILE A 8 -12.15 4.21 -4.64
C ILE A 8 -10.76 4.16 -3.98
N GLY A 9 -9.73 3.76 -4.73
CA GLY A 9 -8.35 3.73 -4.24
C GLY A 9 -7.84 5.10 -3.79
N ILE A 10 -8.04 6.13 -4.61
CA ILE A 10 -7.71 7.52 -4.27
C ILE A 10 -8.46 7.96 -3.02
N LEU A 11 -9.77 7.66 -2.96
CA LEU A 11 -10.61 8.08 -1.84
C LEU A 11 -10.13 7.47 -0.51
N LEU A 12 -9.77 6.18 -0.50
CA LEU A 12 -9.20 5.52 0.69
C LEU A 12 -7.88 6.15 1.13
N ILE A 13 -7.02 6.55 0.19
CA ILE A 13 -5.76 7.23 0.49
C ILE A 13 -6.00 8.64 1.03
N THR A 14 -6.95 9.38 0.46
CA THR A 14 -7.33 10.69 1.00
C THR A 14 -7.85 10.56 2.43
N PHE A 15 -8.64 9.52 2.72
CA PHE A 15 -9.08 9.23 4.09
C PHE A 15 -7.91 8.86 5.00
N ALA A 16 -6.92 8.12 4.51
CA ALA A 16 -5.70 7.82 5.25
C ALA A 16 -4.87 9.08 5.56
N TRP A 17 -4.84 10.05 4.65
CA TRP A 17 -4.11 11.31 4.82
C TRP A 17 -4.79 12.31 5.74
N VAL A 18 -6.10 12.49 5.58
CA VAL A 18 -6.86 13.49 6.36
C VAL A 18 -7.19 12.97 7.75
N ASP A 19 -7.26 11.64 7.92
CA ASP A 19 -7.71 10.96 9.13
C ASP A 19 -8.87 11.69 9.84
N PRO A 20 -10.01 11.89 9.14
CA PRO A 20 -11.09 12.76 9.62
C PRO A 20 -11.75 12.28 10.93
N PHE A 21 -11.44 11.05 11.34
CA PHE A 21 -12.00 10.41 12.53
C PHE A 21 -10.92 10.12 13.59
N GLU A 22 -9.67 10.58 13.39
CA GLU A 22 -8.54 10.35 14.29
C GLU A 22 -8.41 8.86 14.70
N LEU A 23 -8.57 7.96 13.72
CA LEU A 23 -8.57 6.50 13.95
C LEU A 23 -7.18 5.96 14.31
N GLY A 24 -6.15 6.80 14.15
CA GLY A 24 -4.78 6.49 14.48
C GLY A 24 -4.00 5.91 13.31
N LEU A 25 -2.68 5.84 13.51
CA LEU A 25 -1.68 5.52 12.50
C LEU A 25 -1.89 4.12 11.87
N GLU A 26 -2.43 3.19 12.65
CA GLU A 26 -2.75 1.83 12.22
C GLU A 26 -3.81 1.79 11.12
N PHE A 27 -4.89 2.56 11.30
CA PHE A 27 -5.97 2.67 10.34
C PHE A 27 -5.54 3.43 9.09
N GLN A 28 -4.71 4.46 9.26
CA GLN A 28 -4.13 5.20 8.14
C GLN A 28 -3.30 4.27 7.24
N ILE A 29 -2.41 3.45 7.81
CA ILE A 29 -1.61 2.48 7.03
C ILE A 29 -2.50 1.45 6.33
N LEU A 30 -3.52 0.94 7.01
CA LEU A 30 -4.47 -0.03 6.43
C LEU A 30 -5.21 0.54 5.22
N LEU A 31 -5.80 1.73 5.39
CA LEU A 31 -6.53 2.43 4.33
C LEU A 31 -5.60 2.79 3.18
N PHE A 32 -4.38 3.21 3.50
CA PHE A 32 -3.37 3.51 2.51
C PHE A 32 -3.06 2.27 1.66
N ILE A 33 -2.72 1.14 2.28
CA ILE A 33 -2.36 -0.10 1.57
C ILE A 33 -3.53 -0.57 0.70
N LEU A 34 -4.74 -0.61 1.26
CA LEU A 34 -5.96 -0.97 0.52
C LEU A 34 -6.18 -0.04 -0.68
N GLY A 35 -6.10 1.27 -0.48
CA GLY A 35 -6.24 2.25 -1.55
C GLY A 35 -5.18 2.08 -2.63
N PHE A 36 -3.93 1.87 -2.20
CA PHE A 36 -2.79 1.62 -3.07
C PHE A 36 -2.98 0.38 -3.92
N ASP A 37 -3.60 -0.66 -3.38
CA ASP A 37 -3.79 -1.93 -4.05
C ASP A 37 -4.91 -1.94 -5.09
N LEU A 38 -5.81 -0.95 -5.00
CA LEU A 38 -6.90 -0.73 -5.93
C LEU A 38 -6.49 0.13 -7.14
N MET A 39 -5.40 0.87 -7.05
CA MET A 39 -4.94 1.80 -8.09
C MET A 39 -4.00 1.16 -9.11
N GLU A 40 -3.94 1.75 -10.31
CA GLU A 40 -2.95 1.43 -11.33
C GLU A 40 -1.59 2.06 -11.02
N LEU A 41 -0.51 1.46 -11.52
CA LEU A 41 0.88 1.86 -11.23
C LEU A 41 1.15 3.35 -11.52
N LEU A 42 0.63 3.89 -12.62
CA LEU A 42 0.81 5.31 -12.96
C LEU A 42 0.16 6.24 -11.92
N VAL A 43 -1.01 5.87 -11.41
CA VAL A 43 -1.72 6.65 -10.38
C VAL A 43 -1.00 6.54 -9.04
N LYS A 44 -0.50 5.35 -8.70
CA LYS A 44 0.34 5.12 -7.50
C LYS A 44 1.57 6.03 -7.47
N ILE A 45 2.26 6.14 -8.61
CA ILE A 45 3.43 7.03 -8.75
C ILE A 45 3.00 8.49 -8.57
N GLY A 46 1.86 8.91 -9.12
CA GLY A 46 1.33 10.27 -8.93
C GLY A 46 1.02 10.59 -7.48
N VAL A 47 0.30 9.70 -6.79
CA VAL A 47 -0.01 9.82 -5.35
C VAL A 47 1.27 9.90 -4.51
N PHE A 48 2.27 9.09 -4.87
CA PHE A 48 3.56 9.10 -4.20
C PHE A 48 4.34 10.40 -4.37
N VAL A 49 4.43 10.92 -5.60
CA VAL A 49 5.09 12.19 -5.84
C VAL A 49 4.39 13.30 -5.06
N ALA A 50 3.05 13.27 -4.97
CA ALA A 50 2.31 14.21 -4.15
C ALA A 50 2.64 14.07 -2.66
N ASP A 51 2.61 12.85 -2.09
CA ASP A 51 2.90 12.63 -0.67
C ASP A 51 4.33 13.03 -0.31
N LEU A 52 5.32 12.70 -1.14
CA LEU A 52 6.73 13.01 -0.90
C LEU A 52 7.02 14.50 -1.03
N TYR A 53 6.36 15.20 -1.96
CA TYR A 53 6.58 16.63 -2.17
C TYR A 53 5.88 17.51 -1.13
N PHE A 54 4.75 17.06 -0.61
CA PHE A 54 3.94 17.83 0.34
C PHE A 54 4.02 17.34 1.79
N ASP A 55 4.77 16.25 2.05
CA ASP A 55 4.92 15.61 3.38
C ASP A 55 3.57 15.41 4.09
N ILE A 56 2.56 14.95 3.34
CA ILE A 56 1.15 15.00 3.76
C ILE A 56 0.90 14.09 4.97
N SER A 57 1.54 12.93 4.98
CA SER A 57 1.26 11.86 5.95
C SER A 57 2.39 11.57 6.92
N GLY A 58 3.60 12.08 6.68
CA GLY A 58 4.82 11.62 7.35
C GLY A 58 5.14 10.13 7.08
N LEU A 59 4.34 9.44 6.26
CA LEU A 59 4.53 8.03 5.89
C LEU A 59 5.28 7.87 4.56
N GLY A 60 5.60 8.97 3.88
CA GLY A 60 6.19 8.98 2.53
C GLY A 60 7.40 8.08 2.36
N ILE A 61 8.27 7.98 3.37
CA ILE A 61 9.45 7.10 3.33
C ILE A 61 9.08 5.60 3.30
N TYR A 62 7.99 5.21 3.95
CA TYR A 62 7.50 3.85 3.94
C TYR A 62 6.76 3.52 2.64
N LEU A 63 6.17 4.55 2.02
CA LEU A 63 5.56 4.46 0.69
C LEU A 63 6.60 4.33 -0.43
N VAL A 64 7.78 4.96 -0.27
CA VAL A 64 8.95 4.73 -1.13
C VAL A 64 9.29 3.24 -1.18
N ALA A 65 9.28 2.56 -0.03
CA ALA A 65 9.65 1.14 0.04
C ALA A 65 8.64 0.27 -0.72
N LEU A 66 7.33 0.53 -0.58
CA LEU A 66 6.29 -0.21 -1.29
C LEU A 66 6.36 -0.04 -2.81
N ILE A 67 6.55 1.19 -3.28
CA ILE A 67 6.65 1.49 -4.72
C ILE A 67 7.96 1.01 -5.28
N GLY A 68 9.05 1.21 -4.54
CA GLY A 68 10.37 0.71 -4.90
C GLY A 68 10.32 -0.79 -5.12
N ILE A 69 9.68 -1.55 -4.23
CA ILE A 69 9.50 -2.99 -4.38
C ILE A 69 8.62 -3.35 -5.57
N GLU A 70 7.48 -2.66 -5.78
CA GLU A 70 6.58 -2.95 -6.90
C GLU A 70 7.25 -2.62 -8.26
N ALA A 71 8.02 -1.53 -8.32
CA ALA A 71 8.82 -1.13 -9.48
C ALA A 71 9.98 -2.09 -9.74
N LEU A 72 10.64 -2.59 -8.69
CA LEU A 72 11.77 -3.53 -8.78
C LEU A 72 11.29 -4.92 -9.22
N VAL A 73 10.13 -5.38 -8.72
CA VAL A 73 9.45 -6.60 -9.21
C VAL A 73 9.07 -6.45 -10.68
N TYR A 74 8.56 -5.29 -11.09
CA TYR A 74 8.22 -5.00 -12.48
C TYR A 74 9.46 -4.97 -13.39
N ALA A 75 10.50 -4.24 -12.98
CA ALA A 75 11.74 -4.05 -13.75
C ALA A 75 12.53 -5.35 -13.92
N LEU A 76 12.63 -6.17 -12.87
CA LEU A 76 13.32 -7.45 -12.93
C LEU A 76 12.49 -8.57 -13.58
N LYS A 77 11.26 -8.29 -14.03
CA LYS A 77 10.30 -9.28 -14.54
C LYS A 77 10.20 -10.52 -13.62
N LEU A 78 10.35 -10.30 -12.30
CA LEU A 78 10.32 -11.40 -11.34
C LEU A 78 8.96 -12.09 -11.45
N LYS A 79 8.96 -13.43 -11.46
CA LYS A 79 7.72 -14.23 -11.56
C LYS A 79 6.73 -13.73 -10.51
N LYS A 80 5.43 -13.73 -10.84
CA LYS A 80 4.31 -13.37 -9.93
C LYS A 80 4.47 -13.91 -8.49
N LEU A 81 5.08 -15.10 -8.37
CA LEU A 81 5.44 -15.77 -7.11
C LEU A 81 6.29 -14.92 -6.15
N VAL A 82 7.24 -14.14 -6.66
CA VAL A 82 8.08 -13.24 -5.84
C VAL A 82 7.26 -12.04 -5.38
N GLY A 83 6.40 -11.48 -6.24
CA GLY A 83 5.47 -10.41 -5.84
C GLY A 83 4.52 -10.82 -4.72
N TYR A 84 4.06 -12.08 -4.70
CA TYR A 84 3.18 -12.62 -3.64
C TYR A 84 3.84 -12.76 -2.28
N ILE A 85 5.17 -12.82 -2.22
CA ILE A 85 5.90 -13.01 -0.95
C ILE A 85 6.53 -11.68 -0.53
N VAL A 86 7.19 -11.00 -1.45
CA VAL A 86 7.98 -9.79 -1.15
C VAL A 86 7.08 -8.62 -0.76
N LYS A 87 5.91 -8.46 -1.37
CA LYS A 87 5.03 -7.32 -1.08
C LYS A 87 4.33 -7.45 0.28
N PRO A 88 3.74 -8.60 0.65
CA PRO A 88 3.25 -8.82 2.02
C PRO A 88 4.33 -8.70 3.09
N LEU A 89 5.56 -9.18 2.81
CA LEU A 89 6.69 -9.01 3.71
C LEU A 89 7.11 -7.55 3.87
N ALA A 90 7.07 -6.76 2.79
CA ALA A 90 7.34 -5.33 2.84
C ALA A 90 6.31 -4.59 3.68
N VAL A 91 5.04 -4.90 3.47
CA VAL A 91 3.92 -4.39 4.27
C VAL A 91 4.13 -4.74 5.75
N PHE A 92 4.42 -6.00 6.05
CA PHE A 92 4.74 -6.45 7.40
C PHE A 92 5.91 -5.65 8.00
N GLY A 93 7.00 -5.50 7.25
CA GLY A 93 8.19 -4.78 7.69
C GLY A 93 7.90 -3.31 7.99
N ILE A 94 7.10 -2.65 7.17
CA ILE A 94 6.68 -1.26 7.38
C ILE A 94 5.89 -1.14 8.69
N VAL A 95 4.91 -2.00 8.92
CA VAL A 95 4.09 -1.95 10.13
C VAL A 95 4.92 -2.27 11.38
N TYR A 96 5.80 -3.27 11.31
CA TYR A 96 6.66 -3.67 12.41
C TYR A 96 7.70 -2.59 12.78
N LEU A 97 8.36 -1.99 11.79
CA LEU A 97 9.37 -0.94 12.02
C LEU A 97 8.76 0.37 12.54
N ASN A 98 7.47 0.62 12.29
CA ASN A 98 6.74 1.75 12.87
C ASN A 98 6.27 1.52 14.32
N GLY A 99 6.65 0.40 14.95
CA GLY A 99 6.32 0.14 16.36
C GLY A 99 4.86 -0.23 16.61
N LEU A 100 4.07 -0.49 15.55
CA LEU A 100 2.65 -0.87 15.64
C LEU A 100 2.42 -2.32 16.07
N GLY A 101 3.50 -3.05 16.37
CA GLY A 101 3.43 -4.43 16.82
C GLY A 101 3.34 -5.45 15.67
N TRP A 102 3.84 -6.65 15.96
CA TRP A 102 3.95 -7.73 14.98
C TRP A 102 2.58 -8.34 14.61
N GLN A 103 1.57 -8.25 15.50
CA GLN A 103 0.22 -8.75 15.20
C GLN A 103 -0.43 -7.96 14.07
N LEU A 104 -0.39 -6.62 14.14
CA LEU A 104 -0.91 -5.76 13.08
C LEU A 104 -0.14 -5.97 11.79
N GLY A 105 1.19 -6.10 11.84
CA GLY A 105 1.99 -6.40 10.65
C GLY A 105 1.54 -7.68 9.96
N LEU A 106 1.24 -8.75 10.71
CA LEU A 106 0.75 -10.01 10.15
C LEU A 106 -0.66 -9.88 9.57
N ILE A 107 -1.55 -9.13 10.23
CA ILE A 107 -2.93 -8.91 9.74
C ILE A 107 -2.88 -8.15 8.41
N VAL A 108 -2.17 -7.03 8.36
CA VAL A 108 -2.11 -6.18 7.17
C VAL A 108 -1.35 -6.85 6.03
N GLY A 109 -0.22 -7.50 6.33
CA GLY A 109 0.51 -8.32 5.34
C GLY A 109 -0.32 -9.50 4.83
N GLY A 110 -1.09 -10.16 5.71
CA GLY A 110 -2.02 -11.24 5.34
C GLY A 110 -3.15 -10.77 4.44
N ILE A 111 -3.73 -9.60 4.71
CA ILE A 111 -4.75 -8.97 3.87
C ILE A 111 -4.17 -8.65 2.47
N ASP A 112 -2.97 -8.06 2.40
CA ASP A 112 -2.30 -7.78 1.12
C ASP A 112 -2.04 -9.07 0.31
N LEU A 113 -1.63 -10.15 0.99
CA LEU A 113 -1.44 -11.46 0.36
C LEU A 113 -2.75 -12.01 -0.20
N LEU A 114 -3.84 -11.97 0.56
CA LEU A 114 -5.17 -12.43 0.12
C LEU A 114 -5.70 -11.61 -1.06
N LEU A 115 -5.54 -10.29 -1.03
CA LEU A 115 -5.94 -9.40 -2.12
C LEU A 115 -5.14 -9.66 -3.39
N ASN A 116 -3.83 -9.85 -3.28
CA ASN A 116 -2.99 -10.19 -4.42
C ASN A 116 -3.34 -11.57 -4.99
N PHE A 117 -3.65 -12.56 -4.14
CA PHE A 117 -4.13 -13.88 -4.59
C PHE A 117 -5.47 -13.79 -5.32
N SER A 118 -6.42 -13.00 -4.80
CA SER A 118 -7.74 -12.81 -5.40
C SER A 118 -7.69 -12.21 -6.80
N LYS A 119 -6.76 -11.28 -7.07
CA LYS A 119 -6.50 -10.72 -8.42
C LYS A 119 -6.05 -11.76 -9.46
N LYS A 120 -5.76 -13.01 -9.08
CA LYS A 120 -5.43 -14.11 -9.99
C LYS A 120 -6.68 -14.87 -10.48
N TYR A 121 -7.78 -14.80 -9.72
CA TYR A 121 -9.01 -15.56 -9.95
C TYR A 121 -10.18 -14.70 -10.48
N ILE A 122 -9.96 -13.39 -10.59
CA ILE A 122 -10.84 -12.40 -11.23
C ILE A 122 -10.10 -11.81 -12.42
#